data_AF-A0A9W7L6J7-F1
#
_entry.id   AF-A0A9W7L6J7-F1
#
_cell.length_a   1.000
_cell.length_b   1.000
_cell.length_c   1.000
_cell.angle_alpha   90.00
_cell.angle_beta   90.00
_cell.angle_gamma   90.00
#
_symmetry.space_group_name_H-M   'P 1'
#
loop_
_entity.id
_entity.type
_entity.pdbx_description
1 polymer ?
#
loop_
_entity_poly.entity_id
_entity_poly.type
_entity_poly.pdbx_seq_one_letter_code
_entity_poly.pdbx_strand_id
1 'polypeptide(L)'
;MSCGKAASALFVNCLVAKLWMTALRIGMMGQSKEQTKKTMESKDFKIAHMAQLNNSEYAGPLIAVLLYLHSQGVEANEACVLVVIGSIVHMWGHILMGPLGGLMAPLGAGPRYAGMFLLALALQKCTAKDIGQFSAANIARYERVGVPGA
;
A
#
# COMPACT_ATOMS: atom_id res chain seq x y z
N MET A 1 6.87 -1.77 13.93
CA MET A 1 6.99 -0.63 13.00
C MET A 1 5.67 0.09 13.00
N SER A 2 5.63 1.38 13.38
CA SER A 2 4.37 2.10 13.51
C SER A 2 3.68 2.35 12.16
N CYS A 3 2.36 2.51 12.18
CA CYS A 3 1.54 2.76 10.99
C CYS A 3 2.01 3.99 10.20
N GLY A 4 2.37 5.09 10.88
CA GLY A 4 2.91 6.28 10.23
C GLY A 4 4.24 6.03 9.50
N LYS A 5 5.18 5.31 10.14
CA LYS A 5 6.47 4.94 9.51
C LYS A 5 6.25 4.01 8.31
N ALA A 6 5.30 3.08 8.42
CA ALA A 6 4.95 2.16 7.33
C ALA A 6 4.33 2.90 6.13
N ALA A 7 3.43 3.86 6.39
CA ALA A 7 2.87 4.73 5.36
C ALA A 7 3.96 5.52 4.62
N SER A 8 4.89 6.14 5.35
CA SER A 8 6.02 6.85 4.75
C SER A 8 6.91 5.92 3.92
N ALA A 9 7.19 4.70 4.41
CA ALA A 9 7.98 3.72 3.68
C ALA A 9 7.32 3.31 2.35
N LEU A 10 6.01 3.02 2.35
CA LEU A 10 5.26 2.71 1.14
C LEU A 10 5.21 3.89 0.16
N PHE A 11 5.04 5.10 0.68
CA PHE A 11 5.06 6.32 -0.12
C PHE A 11 6.41 6.49 -0.83
N VAL A 12 7.51 6.40 -0.08
CA VAL A 12 8.87 6.49 -0.64
C VAL A 12 9.11 5.39 -1.66
N ASN A 13 8.74 4.14 -1.36
CA ASN A 13 8.87 3.03 -2.32
C ASN A 13 8.10 3.29 -3.63
N CYS A 14 6.87 3.80 -3.53
CA CYS A 14 6.04 4.15 -4.68
C CYS A 14 6.61 5.31 -5.49
N LEU A 15 7.14 6.34 -4.82
CA LEU A 15 7.79 7.47 -5.47
C LEU A 15 9.04 7.01 -6.24
N VAL A 16 9.93 6.25 -5.59
CA VAL A 16 11.15 5.74 -6.22
C VAL A 16 10.82 4.82 -7.40
N ALA A 17 9.84 3.92 -7.26
CA ALA A 17 9.36 3.06 -8.34
C ALA A 17 8.89 3.86 -9.57
N LYS A 18 8.12 4.94 -9.35
CA LYS A 18 7.63 5.83 -10.41
C LYS A 18 8.77 6.60 -11.07
N LEU A 19 9.67 7.18 -10.27
CA LEU A 19 10.82 7.93 -10.77
C LEU A 19 11.75 7.05 -11.62
N TRP A 20 11.99 5.82 -11.17
CA TRP A 20 12.79 4.85 -11.92
C TRP A 20 12.18 4.50 -13.28
N MET A 21 10.86 4.22 -13.33
CA MET A 21 10.18 3.97 -14.61
C MET A 21 10.18 5.20 -15.52
N THR A 22 10.06 6.40 -14.96
CA THR A 22 10.18 7.64 -15.73
C THR A 22 11.59 7.81 -16.29
N ALA A 23 12.63 7.55 -15.51
CA ALA A 23 14.02 7.62 -15.97
C ALA A 23 14.29 6.64 -17.13
N LEU A 24 13.77 5.42 -17.06
CA LEU A 24 13.85 4.46 -18.16
C LEU A 24 13.19 5.00 -19.44
N ARG A 25 12.01 5.63 -19.33
CA ARG A 25 11.32 6.23 -20.48
C ARG A 25 12.06 7.45 -21.04
N ILE A 26 12.65 8.27 -20.18
CA ILE A 26 13.49 9.40 -20.61
C ILE A 26 14.72 8.89 -21.36
N GLY A 27 15.35 7.80 -20.91
CA GLY A 27 16.48 7.18 -21.62
C GLY A 27 16.12 6.64 -23.01
N MET A 28 14.84 6.47 -23.31
CA MET A 28 14.33 6.08 -24.63
C MET A 28 14.00 7.29 -25.51
N MET A 29 13.98 8.51 -24.95
CA MET A 29 13.77 9.72 -25.72
C MET A 29 14.99 9.97 -26.61
N GLY A 30 14.76 10.09 -27.92
CA GLY A 30 15.82 10.26 -28.92
C GLY A 30 16.30 8.95 -29.57
N GLN A 31 15.83 7.79 -29.10
CA GLN A 31 16.03 6.52 -29.83
C GLN A 31 15.11 6.44 -31.06
N SER A 32 15.48 5.61 -32.03
CA SER A 32 14.60 5.32 -33.17
C SER A 32 13.30 4.66 -32.71
N LYS A 33 12.23 4.80 -33.50
CA LYS A 33 10.93 4.14 -33.20
C LYS A 33 11.08 2.61 -33.04
N GLU A 34 11.96 2.01 -33.82
CA GLU A 34 12.23 0.57 -33.79
C GLU A 34 12.96 0.13 -32.50
N GLN A 35 13.97 0.88 -32.07
CA GLN A 35 14.68 0.62 -30.80
C GLN A 35 13.76 0.81 -29.60
N THR A 36 12.97 1.88 -29.60
CA THR A 36 11.94 2.14 -28.58
C THR A 36 10.97 0.97 -28.46
N LYS A 37 10.44 0.51 -29.60
CA LYS A 37 9.52 -0.64 -29.65
C LYS A 37 10.18 -1.90 -29.10
N LYS A 38 11.41 -2.21 -29.53
CA LYS A 38 12.17 -3.37 -29.05
C LYS A 38 12.37 -3.35 -27.53
N THR A 39 12.68 -2.18 -26.97
CA THR A 39 12.81 -2.01 -25.51
C THR A 39 11.48 -2.21 -24.79
N MET A 40 10.39 -1.61 -25.28
CA MET A 40 9.06 -1.79 -24.67
C MET A 40 8.55 -3.24 -24.75
N GLU A 41 8.92 -3.96 -25.81
CA GLU A 41 8.55 -5.35 -26.01
C GLU A 41 9.43 -6.33 -25.24
N SER A 42 10.59 -5.87 -24.76
CA SER A 42 11.51 -6.67 -23.95
C SER A 42 10.84 -7.22 -22.69
N LYS A 43 11.23 -8.43 -22.32
CA LYS A 43 10.71 -9.12 -21.14
C LYS A 43 10.96 -8.32 -19.87
N ASP A 44 12.16 -7.74 -19.75
CA ASP A 44 12.58 -6.99 -18.56
C ASP A 44 11.76 -5.70 -18.39
N PHE A 45 11.53 -4.95 -19.48
CA PHE A 45 10.69 -3.75 -19.42
C PHE A 45 9.25 -4.09 -19.04
N LYS A 46 8.68 -5.16 -19.61
CA LYS A 46 7.32 -5.61 -19.26
C LYS A 46 7.21 -6.01 -17.80
N ILE A 47 8.18 -6.77 -17.28
CA ILE A 47 8.22 -7.17 -15.86
C ILE A 47 8.30 -5.94 -14.95
N ALA A 48 9.24 -5.04 -15.24
CA ALA A 48 9.42 -3.78 -14.52
C ALA A 48 8.15 -2.92 -14.52
N HIS A 49 7.52 -2.78 -15.68
CA HIS A 49 6.31 -2.01 -15.84
C HIS A 49 5.13 -2.61 -15.05
N MET A 50 4.93 -3.94 -15.13
CA MET A 50 3.86 -4.62 -14.40
C MET A 50 4.09 -4.57 -12.87
N ALA A 51 5.34 -4.74 -12.42
CA ALA A 51 5.68 -4.62 -11.00
C ALA A 51 5.42 -3.21 -10.47
N GLN A 52 5.77 -2.17 -11.24
CA GLN A 52 5.52 -0.78 -10.87
C GLN A 52 4.03 -0.41 -10.88
N LEU A 53 3.28 -0.94 -11.86
CA LEU A 53 1.82 -0.74 -11.93
C LEU A 53 1.15 -1.32 -10.69
N ASN A 54 1.47 -2.58 -10.37
CA ASN A 54 0.98 -3.25 -9.19
C ASN A 54 1.33 -2.47 -7.90
N ASN A 55 2.59 -2.02 -7.75
CA ASN A 55 2.96 -1.20 -6.60
C ASN A 55 2.14 0.11 -6.51
N SER A 56 1.80 0.72 -7.65
CA SER A 56 1.00 1.95 -7.69
C SER A 56 -0.46 1.71 -7.32
N GLU A 57 -1.04 0.57 -7.71
CA GLU A 57 -2.42 0.18 -7.38
C GLU A 57 -2.59 -0.06 -5.88
N TYR A 58 -1.65 -0.75 -5.24
CA TYR A 58 -1.75 -1.09 -3.81
C TYR A 58 -1.26 0.03 -2.88
N ALA A 59 -0.32 0.88 -3.31
CA ALA A 59 0.27 1.89 -2.44
C ALA A 59 -0.77 2.89 -1.91
N GLY A 60 -1.66 3.40 -2.77
CA GLY A 60 -2.67 4.40 -2.37
C GLY A 60 -3.58 3.91 -1.23
N PRO A 61 -4.33 2.80 -1.43
CA PRO A 61 -5.18 2.23 -0.39
C PRO A 61 -4.43 1.88 0.90
N LEU A 62 -3.23 1.29 0.79
CA LEU A 62 -2.43 0.92 1.95
C LEU A 62 -1.97 2.14 2.76
N ILE A 63 -1.47 3.19 2.09
CA ILE A 63 -1.05 4.43 2.73
C ILE A 63 -2.25 5.08 3.43
N ALA A 64 -3.41 5.15 2.77
CA ALA A 64 -4.62 5.73 3.35
C ALA A 64 -5.05 5.01 4.63
N VAL A 65 -5.11 3.68 4.61
CA VAL A 65 -5.47 2.87 5.77
C VAL A 65 -4.47 3.04 6.90
N LEU A 66 -3.16 3.01 6.61
CA LEU A 66 -2.12 3.17 7.62
C LEU A 66 -2.14 4.56 8.26
N LEU A 67 -2.36 5.62 7.49
CA LEU A 67 -2.49 6.98 8.02
C LEU A 67 -3.75 7.13 8.88
N TYR A 68 -4.86 6.50 8.49
CA TYR A 68 -6.07 6.48 9.31
C TYR A 68 -5.86 5.73 10.63
N LEU A 69 -5.28 4.52 10.60
CA LEU A 69 -4.97 3.79 11.84
C LEU A 69 -4.00 4.57 12.73
N HIS A 70 -3.03 5.27 12.14
CA HIS A 70 -2.13 6.14 12.88
C HIS A 70 -2.86 7.31 13.55
N SER A 71 -3.81 7.96 12.87
CA SER A 71 -4.59 9.06 13.46
C SER A 71 -5.54 8.59 14.57
N GLN A 72 -5.98 7.33 14.51
CA GLN A 72 -6.77 6.69 15.58
C GLN A 72 -5.92 6.18 16.76
N GLY A 73 -4.59 6.31 16.69
CA GLY A 73 -3.68 5.79 17.72
C GLY A 73 -3.65 4.26 17.79
N VAL A 74 -4.03 3.57 16.70
CA VAL A 74 -4.06 2.11 16.62
C VAL A 74 -2.78 1.59 15.99
N GLU A 75 -2.08 0.74 16.73
CA GLU A 75 -0.89 0.07 16.25
C GLU A 75 -1.23 -1.28 15.61
N ALA A 76 -0.76 -1.47 14.38
CA ALA A 76 -0.84 -2.73 13.64
C ALA A 76 0.57 -3.17 13.20
N ASN A 77 1.47 -3.36 14.16
CA ASN A 77 2.91 -3.52 13.92
C ASN A 77 3.25 -4.67 12.95
N GLU A 78 2.61 -5.82 13.10
CA GLU A 78 2.82 -6.99 12.22
C GLU A 78 2.32 -6.73 10.81
N ALA A 79 1.10 -6.18 10.69
CA ALA A 79 0.49 -5.83 9.43
C ALA A 79 1.35 -4.82 8.66
N CYS A 80 1.89 -3.81 9.36
CA CYS A 80 2.81 -2.82 8.83
C CYS A 80 4.05 -3.48 8.21
N VAL A 81 4.71 -4.39 8.93
CA VAL A 81 5.92 -5.07 8.46
C VAL A 81 5.61 -5.89 7.21
N LEU A 82 4.52 -6.65 7.23
CA LEU A 82 4.11 -7.49 6.11
C LEU A 82 3.80 -6.69 4.84
N VAL A 83 3.05 -5.59 4.95
CA VAL A 83 2.71 -4.78 3.77
C VAL A 83 3.91 -4.04 3.20
N VAL A 84 4.82 -3.54 4.04
CA VAL A 84 6.03 -2.83 3.58
C VAL A 84 7.00 -3.79 2.93
N ILE A 85 7.39 -4.86 3.62
CA ILE A 85 8.35 -5.84 3.08
C ILE A 85 7.76 -6.51 1.85
N GLY A 86 6.49 -6.93 1.89
CA GLY A 86 5.82 -7.53 0.74
C GLY A 86 5.80 -6.61 -0.48
N SER A 87 5.53 -5.31 -0.31
CA SER A 87 5.53 -4.35 -1.41
C SER A 87 6.93 -4.09 -1.98
N ILE A 88 7.95 -4.00 -1.12
CA ILE A 88 9.34 -3.79 -1.53
C ILE A 88 9.87 -5.02 -2.27
N VAL A 89 9.69 -6.22 -1.68
CA VAL A 89 10.13 -7.49 -2.27
C VAL A 89 9.41 -7.74 -3.59
N HIS A 90 8.10 -7.46 -3.67
CA HIS A 90 7.36 -7.62 -4.93
C HIS A 90 7.92 -6.70 -6.03
N MET A 91 8.11 -5.40 -5.75
CA MET A 91 8.59 -4.44 -6.75
C MET A 91 10.03 -4.74 -7.16
N TRP A 92 10.95 -4.72 -6.19
CA TRP A 92 12.38 -4.79 -6.47
C TRP A 92 12.87 -6.21 -6.74
N GLY A 93 12.23 -7.22 -6.15
CA GLY A 93 12.56 -8.61 -6.43
C GLY A 93 12.31 -8.98 -7.89
N HIS A 94 11.25 -8.45 -8.52
CA HIS A 94 11.01 -8.64 -9.95
C HIS A 94 12.08 -8.00 -10.84
N ILE A 95 12.59 -6.84 -10.42
CA ILE A 95 13.52 -6.03 -11.21
C ILE A 95 14.95 -6.55 -11.06
N LEU A 96 15.37 -6.86 -9.84
CA LEU A 96 16.76 -7.20 -9.52
C LEU A 96 17.10 -8.67 -9.79
N MET A 97 16.12 -9.57 -9.77
CA MET A 97 16.36 -11.01 -9.91
C MET A 97 16.27 -11.53 -11.35
N GLY A 98 15.99 -10.66 -12.32
CA GLY A 98 15.93 -11.00 -13.74
C GLY A 98 15.10 -12.26 -14.03
N PRO A 99 15.68 -13.36 -14.57
CA PRO A 99 14.95 -14.60 -14.84
C PRO A 99 14.23 -15.22 -13.63
N LEU A 100 14.75 -15.01 -12.41
CA LEU A 100 14.16 -15.51 -11.16
C LEU A 100 13.09 -14.56 -10.58
N GLY A 101 12.90 -13.37 -11.18
CA GLY A 101 11.96 -12.36 -10.71
C GLY A 101 10.51 -12.86 -10.61
N GLY A 102 10.11 -13.81 -11.46
CA GLY A 102 8.79 -14.44 -11.38
C GLY A 102 8.51 -15.17 -10.07
N LEU A 103 9.54 -15.68 -9.38
CA LEU A 103 9.40 -16.32 -8.06
C LEU A 103 9.22 -15.28 -6.94
N MET A 104 9.63 -14.03 -7.17
CA MET A 104 9.44 -12.94 -6.22
C MET A 104 8.00 -12.42 -6.21
N ALA A 105 7.20 -12.73 -7.24
CA ALA A 105 5.78 -12.37 -7.28
C ALA A 105 4.98 -12.97 -6.12
N PRO A 106 4.94 -14.30 -5.93
CA PRO A 106 4.22 -14.88 -4.79
C PRO A 106 4.88 -14.52 -3.44
N LEU A 107 6.21 -14.43 -3.39
CA LEU A 107 6.94 -14.11 -2.15
C LEU A 107 6.73 -12.68 -1.67
N GLY A 108 6.48 -11.72 -2.57
CA GLY A 108 6.12 -10.35 -2.19
C GLY A 108 4.61 -10.15 -2.03
N ALA A 109 3.81 -10.73 -2.93
CA ALA A 109 2.35 -10.57 -2.91
C ALA A 109 1.70 -11.25 -1.70
N GLY A 110 2.15 -12.45 -1.33
CA GLY A 110 1.62 -13.22 -0.20
C GLY A 110 1.66 -12.45 1.12
N PRO A 111 2.85 -12.01 1.58
CA PRO A 111 2.97 -11.19 2.79
C PRO A 111 2.15 -9.90 2.71
N ARG A 112 2.11 -9.24 1.54
CA ARG A 112 1.30 -8.02 1.38
C ARG A 112 -0.19 -8.29 1.58
N TYR A 113 -0.73 -9.36 1.00
CA TYR A 113 -2.14 -9.73 1.19
C TYR A 113 -2.46 -10.16 2.62
N ALA A 114 -1.56 -10.91 3.26
CA ALA A 114 -1.69 -11.24 4.68
C ALA A 114 -1.70 -9.96 5.54
N GLY A 115 -0.81 -9.01 5.27
CA GLY A 115 -0.78 -7.71 5.92
C GLY A 115 -2.08 -6.91 5.68
N MET A 116 -2.61 -6.89 4.45
CA MET A 116 -3.90 -6.25 4.15
C MET A 116 -5.06 -6.84 4.93
N PHE A 117 -5.09 -8.17 5.09
CA PHE A 117 -6.10 -8.83 5.90
C PHE A 117 -6.01 -8.39 7.37
N LEU A 118 -4.81 -8.34 7.95
CA LEU A 118 -4.61 -7.84 9.31
C LEU A 118 -4.97 -6.36 9.46
N LEU A 119 -4.70 -5.53 8.46
CA LEU A 119 -5.14 -4.13 8.44
C LEU A 119 -6.67 -4.02 8.41
N ALA A 120 -7.36 -4.88 7.66
CA ALA A 120 -8.82 -4.91 7.63
C ALA A 120 -9.40 -5.27 9.01
N LEU A 121 -8.81 -6.23 9.73
CA LEU A 121 -9.20 -6.56 11.10
C LEU A 121 -8.94 -5.40 12.07
N ALA A 122 -7.82 -4.67 11.91
CA ALA A 122 -7.53 -3.48 12.71
C ALA A 122 -8.53 -2.34 12.44
N LEU A 123 -8.92 -2.15 11.18
CA LEU A 123 -9.93 -1.17 10.79
C LEU A 123 -11.29 -1.47 11.41
N GLN A 124 -11.75 -2.73 11.38
CA GLN A 124 -13.02 -3.11 11.99
C GLN A 124 -13.09 -2.76 13.48
N LYS A 125 -11.98 -2.91 14.22
CA LYS A 125 -11.89 -2.51 15.64
C LYS A 125 -12.06 -0.99 15.82
N CYS A 126 -11.55 -0.18 14.89
CA CYS A 126 -11.73 1.27 14.92
C CYS A 126 -13.18 1.66 14.65
N THR A 127 -13.80 1.07 13.62
CA THR A 127 -15.19 1.38 13.26
C THR A 127 -16.16 0.99 14.38
N ALA A 128 -15.95 -0.14 15.05
CA ALA A 128 -16.75 -0.54 16.20
C ALA A 128 -16.62 0.45 17.38
N LYS A 129 -15.41 0.97 17.62
CA LYS A 129 -15.15 1.97 18.66
C LYS A 129 -15.83 3.30 18.35
N ASP A 130 -15.77 3.77 17.10
CA ASP A 130 -16.41 5.01 16.66
C ASP A 130 -17.94 4.94 16.78
N ILE A 131 -18.54 3.80 16.42
CA ILE A 131 -19.99 3.57 16.58
C ILE A 131 -20.38 3.60 18.06
N GLY A 132 -19.61 2.96 18.93
CA GLY A 132 -19.86 2.97 20.38
C GLY A 132 -19.75 4.37 20.98
N GLN A 133 -18.74 5.14 20.58
CA GLN A 133 -18.58 6.53 21.02
C GLN A 133 -19.68 7.45 20.50
N PHE A 134 -20.11 7.28 19.25
CA PHE A 134 -21.23 8.03 18.68
C PHE A 134 -22.55 7.72 19.39
N SER A 135 -22.81 6.44 19.69
CA SER A 135 -23.96 6.01 20.47
C SER A 135 -23.96 6.63 21.88
N ALA A 136 -22.83 6.55 22.59
CA ALA A 136 -22.68 7.14 23.93
C ALA A 136 -22.83 8.67 23.91
N ALA A 137 -22.27 9.35 22.91
CA ALA A 137 -22.38 10.81 22.76
C ALA A 137 -23.83 11.25 22.48
N ASN A 138 -24.59 10.45 21.72
CA ASN A 138 -26.01 10.72 21.49
C ASN A 138 -26.84 10.47 22.75
N ILE A 139 -26.59 9.40 23.50
CA ILE A 139 -27.27 9.12 24.78
C ILE A 139 -27.03 10.27 25.78
N ALA A 140 -25.77 10.69 25.96
CA ALA A 140 -25.41 11.81 26.83
C ALA A 140 -25.95 13.17 26.34
N ARG A 141 -26.33 13.27 25.07
CA ARG A 141 -27.05 14.44 24.53
C ARG A 141 -28.51 14.38 24.95
N TYR A 142 -29.19 13.24 24.80
CA TYR A 142 -30.59 13.04 25.21
C TYR A 142 -30.80 13.26 26.71
N GLU A 143 -29.90 12.76 27.56
CA GLU A 143 -29.94 12.99 29.02
C GLU A 143 -29.82 14.49 29.37
N ARG A 144 -29.06 15.27 28.60
CA ARG A 144 -28.91 16.73 28.79
C ARG A 144 -30.09 17.55 28.28
N VAL A 145 -30.91 17.04 27.36
CA VAL A 145 -32.11 17.74 26.89
C VAL A 145 -33.34 17.41 27.74
N GLY A 146 -33.20 16.61 28.81
CA GLY A 146 -34.26 16.35 29.77
C GLY A 146 -35.49 15.66 29.17
N VAL A 147 -35.33 14.90 28.08
CA VAL A 147 -36.40 14.03 27.57
C VAL A 147 -36.37 12.76 28.42
N PRO A 148 -37.37 12.50 29.30
CA PRO A 148 -37.40 11.29 30.10
C PRO A 148 -37.47 10.09 29.15
N GLY A 149 -36.60 9.11 29.37
CA GLY A 149 -36.54 7.88 28.58
C GLY A 149 -37.89 7.17 28.53
N ALA A 150 -38.25 6.70 27.34
CA ALA A 150 -39.32 5.72 27.14
C ALA A 150 -38.84 4.32 27.58
#